data_AF-A0A3S4IBN3-F1
#
_entry.id   AF-A0A3S4IBN3-F1
#
_cell.length_a   1.000
_cell.length_b   1.000
_cell.length_c   1.000
_cell.angle_alpha   90.00
_cell.angle_beta   90.00
_cell.angle_gamma   90.00
#
_symmetry.space_group_name_H-M   'P 1'
#
loop_
_entity.id
_entity.type
_entity.pdbx_description
1 polymer ?
#
loop_
_entity_poly.entity_id
_entity_poly.type
_entity_poly.pdbx_seq_one_letter_code
_entity_poly.pdbx_strand_id
1 'polypeptide(L)'
;MDTRIGQKIPNPTWTPTAGIRQRSLERGITLPPVIPAGPNNPLGRYALRLAHGNGEYLIHGTSAPDSVGLRVSSGCIRMNAPDIKALFAQVRTGTPVKVINQPVKFSVEPNGIRYVEVHRPLSPEEEQNVQTMPYALPTEFTSFRNAEGVDSRLVDKALYRRAGYPVSVSARQTSVANTTAVESAQNGFVGEEGQTRATQ
;
A
#
# COMPACT_ATOMS: atom_id res chain seq x y z
N MET A 1 9.45 -9.95 -8.74
CA MET A 1 9.26 -9.91 -10.22
C MET A 1 9.85 -8.61 -10.72
N ASP A 2 10.78 -8.69 -11.66
CA ASP A 2 11.37 -7.52 -12.34
C ASP A 2 10.81 -7.44 -13.78
N THR A 3 10.36 -6.25 -14.17
CA THR A 3 9.78 -5.97 -15.50
C THR A 3 9.91 -4.48 -15.81
N ARG A 4 9.17 -3.99 -16.81
CA ARG A 4 9.09 -2.59 -17.21
C ARG A 4 7.71 -2.24 -17.73
N ILE A 5 7.42 -0.94 -17.84
CA ILE A 5 6.25 -0.45 -18.57
C ILE A 5 6.42 -0.77 -20.05
N GLY A 6 5.58 -1.64 -20.60
CA GLY A 6 5.58 -2.00 -22.02
C GLY A 6 4.72 -1.06 -22.87
N GLN A 7 3.59 -0.59 -22.33
CA GLN A 7 2.67 0.28 -23.07
C GLN A 7 1.90 1.20 -22.11
N LYS A 8 1.62 2.42 -22.58
CA LYS A 8 0.71 3.37 -21.95
C LYS A 8 -0.59 3.43 -22.73
N ILE A 9 -1.72 3.19 -22.09
CA ILE A 9 -3.05 3.10 -22.73
C ILE A 9 -3.99 4.14 -22.08
N PRO A 10 -4.25 5.29 -22.72
CA PRO A 10 -5.31 6.20 -22.31
C PRO A 10 -6.67 5.65 -22.75
N ASN A 11 -7.71 5.86 -21.94
CA ASN A 11 -9.08 5.40 -22.20
C ASN A 11 -9.13 3.93 -22.65
N PRO A 12 -8.62 2.99 -21.83
CA PRO A 12 -8.52 1.59 -22.22
C PRO A 12 -9.90 0.98 -22.45
N THR A 13 -10.03 0.10 -23.44
CA THR A 13 -11.10 -0.90 -23.46
C THR A 13 -10.72 -2.06 -22.54
N TRP A 14 -11.72 -2.77 -22.03
CA TRP A 14 -11.49 -3.96 -21.22
C TRP A 14 -12.13 -5.19 -21.87
N THR A 15 -11.31 -6.22 -22.07
CA THR A 15 -11.76 -7.54 -22.53
C THR A 15 -11.71 -8.49 -21.33
N PRO A 16 -12.85 -8.90 -20.75
CA PRO A 16 -12.87 -9.87 -19.67
C PRO A 16 -12.13 -11.16 -20.05
N THR A 17 -11.26 -11.64 -19.15
CA THR A 17 -10.59 -12.94 -19.32
C THR A 17 -11.60 -14.08 -19.20
N ALA A 18 -11.26 -15.26 -19.74
CA ALA A 18 -12.13 -16.44 -19.68
C ALA A 18 -12.58 -16.77 -18.25
N GLY A 19 -11.66 -16.73 -17.28
CA GLY A 19 -11.99 -16.97 -15.87
C GLY A 19 -12.93 -15.93 -15.27
N ILE A 20 -12.82 -14.65 -15.66
CA ILE A 20 -13.77 -13.62 -15.20
C ILE A 20 -15.15 -13.84 -15.81
N ARG A 21 -15.23 -14.19 -17.11
CA ARG A 21 -16.52 -14.53 -17.75
C ARG A 21 -17.19 -15.70 -17.06
N GLN A 22 -16.44 -16.76 -16.78
CA GLN A 22 -16.95 -17.96 -16.13
C GLN A 22 -17.54 -17.63 -14.74
N ARG A 23 -16.78 -16.92 -13.88
CA ARG A 23 -17.27 -16.51 -12.55
C ARG A 23 -18.46 -15.56 -12.60
N SER A 24 -18.54 -14.70 -13.61
CA SER A 24 -19.71 -13.83 -13.81
C SER A 24 -20.94 -14.64 -14.24
N LEU A 25 -20.79 -15.61 -15.13
CA LEU A 25 -21.87 -16.50 -15.56
C LEU A 25 -22.42 -17.34 -14.41
N GLU A 26 -21.56 -17.85 -13.52
CA GLU A 26 -21.97 -18.56 -12.29
C GLU A 26 -22.84 -17.70 -11.35
N ARG A 27 -22.73 -16.38 -11.45
CA ARG A 27 -23.56 -15.40 -10.72
C ARG A 27 -24.75 -14.89 -11.52
N GLY A 28 -25.05 -15.50 -12.68
CA GLY A 28 -26.12 -15.09 -13.58
C GLY A 28 -25.83 -13.81 -14.39
N ILE A 29 -24.57 -13.36 -14.43
CA ILE A 29 -24.16 -12.13 -15.13
C ILE A 29 -23.46 -12.48 -16.44
N THR A 30 -24.05 -12.10 -17.57
CA THR A 30 -23.41 -12.23 -18.89
C THR A 30 -22.62 -10.96 -19.20
N LEU A 31 -21.29 -11.07 -19.29
CA LEU A 31 -20.41 -9.95 -19.63
C LEU A 31 -20.27 -9.79 -21.16
N PRO A 32 -20.26 -8.55 -21.69
CA PRO A 32 -20.01 -8.31 -23.10
C PRO A 32 -18.60 -8.76 -23.51
N PRO A 33 -18.35 -9.03 -24.81
CA PRO A 33 -17.03 -9.38 -25.31
C PRO A 33 -15.98 -8.32 -24.99
N VAL A 34 -16.33 -7.04 -25.11
CA VAL A 34 -15.49 -5.89 -24.81
C VAL A 34 -16.34 -4.84 -24.08
N ILE A 35 -15.81 -4.31 -22.99
CA ILE A 35 -16.33 -3.11 -22.33
C ILE A 35 -15.59 -1.90 -22.89
N PRO A 36 -16.29 -0.93 -23.50
CA PRO A 36 -15.66 0.27 -24.05
C PRO A 36 -15.09 1.16 -22.94
N ALA A 37 -14.30 2.15 -23.31
CA ALA A 37 -13.87 3.18 -22.38
C ALA A 37 -15.08 3.94 -21.81
N GLY A 38 -15.04 4.28 -20.51
CA GLY A 38 -16.11 5.02 -19.87
C GLY A 38 -16.08 4.91 -18.34
N PRO A 39 -17.00 5.58 -17.63
CA PRO A 39 -17.05 5.59 -16.17
C PRO A 39 -17.17 4.20 -15.54
N ASN A 40 -17.86 3.27 -16.22
CA ASN A 40 -18.10 1.91 -15.72
C ASN A 40 -17.01 0.91 -16.12
N ASN A 41 -15.99 1.34 -16.86
CA ASN A 41 -14.91 0.45 -17.27
C ASN A 41 -14.04 0.08 -16.05
N PRO A 42 -13.85 -1.21 -15.73
CA PRO A 42 -13.10 -1.63 -14.54
C PRO A 42 -11.59 -1.32 -14.62
N LEU A 43 -11.06 -0.95 -15.79
CA LEU A 43 -9.70 -0.43 -15.94
C LEU A 43 -9.57 1.07 -15.66
N GLY A 44 -10.69 1.77 -15.43
CA GLY A 44 -10.72 3.22 -15.32
C GLY A 44 -10.30 3.93 -16.60
N ARG A 45 -9.71 5.12 -16.47
CA ARG A 45 -9.34 5.98 -17.61
C ARG A 45 -7.92 5.78 -18.11
N TYR A 46 -7.07 5.10 -17.36
CA TYR A 46 -5.65 4.94 -17.67
C TYR A 46 -5.18 3.55 -17.28
N ALA A 47 -4.37 2.94 -18.14
CA ALA A 47 -3.69 1.69 -17.86
C ALA A 47 -2.24 1.72 -18.36
N LEU A 48 -1.38 1.05 -17.61
CA LEU A 48 0.02 0.83 -17.92
C LEU A 48 0.23 -0.69 -18.02
N ARG A 49 0.53 -1.17 -19.22
CA ARG A 49 0.80 -2.60 -19.45
C ARG A 49 2.22 -2.92 -19.03
N LEU A 50 2.40 -4.00 -18.27
CA LEU A 50 3.73 -4.50 -17.91
C LEU A 50 4.26 -5.41 -19.02
N ALA A 51 5.55 -5.29 -19.33
CA ALA A 51 6.25 -6.16 -20.27
C ALA A 51 6.65 -7.48 -19.55
N HIS A 52 5.67 -8.19 -19.00
CA HIS A 52 5.83 -9.46 -18.31
C HIS A 52 4.85 -10.50 -18.88
N GLY A 53 5.34 -11.73 -19.09
CA GLY A 53 4.59 -12.75 -19.84
C GLY A 53 4.19 -12.23 -21.23
N ASN A 54 2.93 -12.49 -21.61
CA ASN A 54 2.35 -11.99 -22.86
C ASN A 54 1.73 -10.58 -22.72
N GLY A 55 2.13 -9.82 -21.69
CA GLY A 55 1.61 -8.49 -21.41
C GLY A 55 0.25 -8.49 -20.72
N GLU A 56 -0.08 -9.54 -19.98
CA GLU A 56 -1.40 -9.74 -19.35
C GLU A 56 -1.61 -8.89 -18.08
N TYR A 57 -0.52 -8.38 -17.49
CA TYR A 57 -0.54 -7.61 -16.25
C TYR A 57 -0.59 -6.11 -16.52
N LEU A 58 -1.45 -5.42 -15.77
CA LEU A 58 -1.61 -3.97 -15.86
C LEU A 58 -1.50 -3.32 -14.47
N ILE A 59 -0.95 -2.11 -14.45
CA ILE A 59 -1.23 -1.11 -13.41
C ILE A 59 -2.31 -0.19 -13.98
N HIS A 60 -3.48 -0.13 -13.37
CA HIS A 60 -4.64 0.54 -13.96
C HIS A 60 -5.52 1.24 -12.92
N GLY A 61 -6.40 2.13 -13.39
CA GLY A 61 -7.43 2.75 -12.56
C GLY A 61 -8.54 1.77 -12.20
N THR A 62 -9.57 2.20 -11.50
CA THR A 62 -10.73 1.35 -11.20
C THR A 62 -12.02 2.18 -11.20
N SER A 63 -13.14 1.57 -11.56
CA SER A 63 -14.48 2.12 -11.35
C SER A 63 -15.04 1.79 -9.96
N ALA A 64 -14.36 0.93 -9.19
CA ALA A 64 -14.69 0.56 -7.82
C ALA A 64 -13.57 1.00 -6.86
N PRO A 65 -13.57 2.24 -6.35
CA PRO A 65 -12.47 2.78 -5.54
C PRO A 65 -12.26 2.01 -4.23
N ASP A 66 -13.34 1.54 -3.59
CA ASP A 66 -13.28 0.78 -2.33
C ASP A 66 -12.60 -0.59 -2.48
N SER A 67 -12.28 -1.01 -3.71
CA SER A 67 -11.52 -2.23 -3.99
C SER A 67 -10.01 -2.06 -3.88
N VAL A 68 -9.49 -0.83 -3.81
CA VAL A 68 -8.05 -0.56 -3.73
C VAL A 68 -7.53 -0.93 -2.35
N GLY A 69 -6.41 -1.67 -2.31
CA GLY A 69 -5.84 -2.23 -1.08
C GLY A 69 -6.42 -3.59 -0.68
N LEU A 70 -7.46 -4.07 -1.37
CA LEU A 70 -8.06 -5.39 -1.15
C LEU A 70 -7.56 -6.42 -2.17
N ARG A 71 -7.61 -7.70 -1.79
CA ARG A 71 -7.17 -8.84 -2.62
C ARG A 71 -8.27 -9.32 -3.56
N VAL A 72 -8.70 -8.46 -4.47
CA VAL A 72 -9.87 -8.71 -5.36
C VAL A 72 -9.52 -8.70 -6.85
N SER A 73 -8.25 -8.52 -7.19
CA SER A 73 -7.80 -8.57 -8.58
C SER A 73 -7.38 -9.99 -8.99
N SER A 74 -7.48 -10.30 -10.27
CA SER A 74 -6.91 -11.54 -10.85
C SER A 74 -5.46 -11.34 -11.30
N GLY A 75 -4.67 -10.54 -10.55
CA GLY A 75 -3.24 -10.33 -10.78
C GLY A 75 -2.82 -8.93 -11.24
N CYS A 76 -3.75 -8.08 -11.67
CA CYS A 76 -3.45 -6.68 -11.99
C CYS A 76 -3.38 -5.79 -10.74
N ILE A 77 -2.72 -4.64 -10.84
CA ILE A 77 -2.59 -3.64 -9.78
C ILE A 77 -3.59 -2.50 -10.02
N ARG A 78 -4.50 -2.29 -9.06
CA ARG A 78 -5.50 -1.21 -9.10
C ARG A 78 -5.01 0.01 -8.33
N MET A 79 -5.35 1.19 -8.85
CA MET A 79 -5.10 2.48 -8.22
C MET A 79 -6.36 3.34 -8.27
N ASN A 80 -6.50 4.27 -7.35
CA ASN A 80 -7.57 5.27 -7.43
C ASN A 80 -7.38 6.16 -8.66
N ALA A 81 -8.48 6.75 -9.13
CA ALA A 81 -8.47 7.56 -10.35
C ALA A 81 -7.47 8.74 -10.33
N PRO A 82 -7.29 9.50 -9.23
CA PRO A 82 -6.26 10.54 -9.15
C PRO A 82 -4.85 9.96 -9.25
N ASP A 83 -4.59 8.86 -8.54
CA ASP A 83 -3.26 8.26 -8.43
C ASP A 83 -2.79 7.67 -9.77
N ILE A 84 -3.64 6.92 -10.47
CA ILE A 84 -3.28 6.38 -11.78
C ILE A 84 -3.05 7.49 -12.80
N LYS A 85 -3.82 8.58 -12.74
CA LYS A 85 -3.64 9.73 -13.63
C LYS A 85 -2.29 10.39 -13.40
N ALA A 86 -1.93 10.61 -12.14
CA ALA A 86 -0.64 11.17 -11.75
C ALA A 86 0.51 10.26 -12.21
N LEU A 87 0.44 8.96 -11.90
CA LEU A 87 1.46 7.99 -12.31
C LEU A 87 1.59 7.93 -13.83
N PHE A 88 0.47 7.86 -14.56
CA PHE A 88 0.45 7.82 -16.01
C PHE A 88 1.11 9.05 -16.65
N ALA A 89 0.98 10.23 -16.05
CA ALA A 89 1.64 11.44 -16.54
C ALA A 89 3.17 11.40 -16.34
N GLN A 90 3.64 10.79 -15.25
CA GLN A 90 5.06 10.79 -14.87
C GLN A 90 5.89 9.68 -15.52
N VAL A 91 5.31 8.49 -15.73
CA VAL A 91 6.07 7.33 -16.23
C VAL A 91 6.13 7.28 -17.75
N ARG A 92 7.20 6.66 -18.28
CA ARG A 92 7.42 6.44 -19.71
C ARG A 92 7.41 4.95 -20.02
N THR A 93 7.15 4.59 -21.27
CA THR A 93 7.45 3.24 -21.75
C THR A 93 8.93 2.95 -21.51
N GLY A 94 9.25 1.74 -21.05
CA GLY A 94 10.59 1.35 -20.64
C GLY A 94 10.92 1.61 -19.17
N THR A 95 10.11 2.39 -18.43
CA THR A 95 10.33 2.61 -16.99
C THR A 95 10.38 1.26 -16.26
N PRO A 96 11.45 0.99 -15.48
CA PRO A 96 11.57 -0.25 -14.71
C PRO A 96 10.45 -0.39 -13.68
N VAL A 97 9.97 -1.61 -13.48
CA VAL A 97 8.99 -1.96 -12.46
C VAL A 97 9.48 -3.19 -11.70
N LYS A 98 9.54 -3.06 -10.39
CA LYS A 98 9.87 -4.17 -9.49
C LYS A 98 8.71 -4.42 -8.54
N VAL A 99 8.18 -5.64 -8.56
CA VAL A 99 7.17 -6.10 -7.61
C VAL A 99 7.85 -6.95 -6.56
N ILE A 100 7.73 -6.50 -5.31
CA ILE A 100 8.30 -7.11 -4.11
C ILE A 100 7.20 -7.56 -3.15
N ASN A 101 7.49 -8.57 -2.35
CA ASN A 101 6.67 -8.97 -1.21
C ASN A 101 7.54 -8.87 0.06
N GLN A 102 7.56 -7.68 0.66
CA GLN A 102 8.39 -7.37 1.83
C GLN A 102 7.49 -6.78 2.94
N PRO A 103 6.89 -7.63 3.79
CA PRO A 103 6.05 -7.16 4.89
C PRO A 103 6.86 -6.49 6.01
N VAL A 104 8.17 -6.73 6.09
CA VAL A 104 9.07 -6.08 7.05
C VAL A 104 10.04 -5.18 6.30
N LYS A 105 10.03 -3.90 6.67
CA LYS A 105 10.97 -2.87 6.20
C LYS A 105 11.69 -2.29 7.41
N PHE A 106 12.93 -1.85 7.21
CA PHE A 106 13.73 -1.24 8.26
C PHE A 106 14.67 -0.20 7.65
N SER A 107 15.07 0.77 8.46
CA SER A 107 16.02 1.81 8.05
C SER A 107 16.88 2.27 9.22
N VAL A 108 18.05 2.83 8.86
CA VAL A 108 18.89 3.62 9.75
C VAL A 108 18.97 5.01 9.12
N GLU A 109 18.36 5.97 9.76
CA GLU A 109 18.29 7.34 9.27
C GLU A 109 19.63 8.08 9.48
N PRO A 110 19.91 9.16 8.74
CA PRO A 110 21.16 9.91 8.87
C PRO A 110 21.45 10.44 10.29
N ASN A 111 20.41 10.64 11.10
CA ASN A 111 20.52 11.06 12.51
C ASN A 111 20.73 9.90 13.49
N GLY A 112 20.90 8.67 12.99
CA GLY A 112 21.09 7.47 13.80
C GLY A 112 19.80 6.85 14.34
N ILE A 113 18.61 7.43 14.06
CA ILE A 113 17.35 6.82 14.43
C ILE A 113 17.12 5.57 13.58
N ARG A 114 16.64 4.51 14.21
CA ARG A 114 16.40 3.21 13.57
C ARG A 114 14.91 2.92 13.56
N TYR A 115 14.36 2.61 12.40
CA TYR A 115 12.94 2.32 12.25
C TYR A 115 12.71 0.90 11.77
N VAL A 116 11.58 0.33 12.20
CA VAL A 116 11.00 -0.88 11.61
C VAL A 116 9.54 -0.60 11.31
N GLU A 117 9.09 -1.03 10.13
CA GLU A 117 7.69 -1.02 9.71
C GLU A 117 7.29 -2.46 9.37
N VAL A 118 6.27 -2.96 10.06
CA VAL A 118 5.80 -4.34 9.92
C VAL A 118 4.35 -4.36 9.47
N HIS A 119 4.10 -4.97 8.32
CA HIS A 119 2.77 -5.25 7.78
C HIS A 119 2.41 -6.71 8.01
N ARG A 120 1.10 -6.98 7.93
CA ARG A 120 0.59 -8.34 7.81
C ARG A 120 1.07 -8.95 6.49
N PRO A 121 1.49 -10.23 6.46
CA PRO A 121 1.88 -10.88 5.22
C PRO A 121 0.71 -11.01 4.26
N LEU A 122 1.04 -11.16 2.98
CA LEU A 122 0.07 -11.50 1.95
C LEU A 122 -0.45 -12.94 2.19
N SER A 123 -1.76 -13.09 2.39
CA SER A 123 -2.39 -14.41 2.54
C SER A 123 -2.69 -15.07 1.19
N PRO A 124 -2.44 -16.39 1.05
CA PRO A 124 -2.96 -17.22 -0.04
C PRO A 124 -4.50 -17.27 -0.10
N GLU A 125 -5.17 -17.17 1.05
CA GLU A 125 -6.62 -17.33 1.19
C GLU A 125 -7.22 -16.16 1.97
N GLU A 126 -8.50 -15.87 1.72
CA GLU A 126 -9.19 -14.73 2.35
C GLU A 126 -9.47 -14.96 3.85
N GLU A 127 -9.70 -16.22 4.24
CA GLU A 127 -10.08 -16.61 5.61
C GLU A 127 -8.88 -16.83 6.54
N GLN A 128 -7.65 -16.78 6.02
CA GLN A 128 -6.45 -17.04 6.82
C GLN A 128 -6.17 -15.91 7.81
N ASN A 129 -5.84 -16.28 9.05
CA ASN A 129 -5.45 -15.32 10.07
C ASN A 129 -4.05 -14.76 9.80
N VAL A 130 -4.01 -13.63 9.10
CA VAL A 130 -2.79 -12.88 8.79
C VAL A 130 -2.00 -12.39 10.02
N GLN A 131 -2.57 -12.43 11.23
CA GLN A 131 -1.85 -12.08 12.45
C GLN A 131 -0.92 -13.20 12.93
N THR A 132 -1.26 -14.46 12.69
CA THR A 132 -0.45 -15.62 13.12
C THR A 132 0.37 -16.22 11.99
N MET A 133 0.08 -15.85 10.74
CA MET A 133 0.84 -16.32 9.58
C MET A 133 2.34 -16.02 9.71
N PRO A 134 3.22 -16.99 9.37
CA PRO A 134 4.64 -16.73 9.25
C PRO A 134 4.91 -15.77 8.09
N TYR A 135 5.98 -14.98 8.19
CA TYR A 135 6.43 -14.11 7.13
C TYR A 135 7.94 -14.16 6.96
N ALA A 136 8.39 -13.94 5.74
CA ALA A 136 9.82 -13.90 5.43
C ALA A 136 10.44 -12.60 5.94
N LEU A 137 11.54 -12.73 6.67
CA LEU A 137 12.39 -11.60 7.04
C LEU A 137 13.39 -11.33 5.90
N PRO A 138 13.68 -10.07 5.58
CA PRO A 138 14.78 -9.73 4.68
C PRO A 138 16.11 -10.32 5.18
N THR A 139 16.99 -10.71 4.25
CA THR A 139 18.28 -11.34 4.58
C THR A 139 19.10 -10.50 5.55
N GLU A 140 19.11 -9.18 5.35
CA GLU A 140 19.88 -8.21 6.12
C GLU A 140 19.20 -7.84 7.45
N PHE A 141 17.96 -8.29 7.68
CA PHE A 141 17.19 -7.92 8.88
C PHE A 141 17.81 -8.48 10.16
N THR A 142 18.38 -9.69 10.12
CA THR A 142 19.05 -10.27 11.29
C THR A 142 20.25 -9.42 11.72
N SER A 143 21.05 -8.95 10.77
CA SER A 143 22.16 -8.05 11.02
C SER A 143 21.68 -6.71 11.57
N PHE A 144 20.59 -6.15 11.02
CA PHE A 144 19.97 -4.94 11.55
C PHE A 144 19.50 -5.13 13.01
N ARG A 145 18.76 -6.21 13.30
CA ARG A 145 18.22 -6.50 14.64
C ARG A 145 19.32 -6.61 15.69
N ASN A 146 20.48 -7.15 15.30
CA ASN A 146 21.61 -7.38 16.18
C ASN A 146 22.60 -6.20 16.20
N ALA A 147 22.36 -5.14 15.42
CA ALA A 147 23.24 -3.99 15.37
C ALA A 147 23.22 -3.20 16.69
N GLU A 148 24.39 -2.68 17.07
CA GLU A 148 24.51 -1.77 18.20
C GLU A 148 23.59 -0.55 18.03
N GLY A 149 22.85 -0.20 19.07
CA GLY A 149 21.88 0.88 19.02
C GLY A 149 20.48 0.46 18.55
N VAL A 150 20.20 -0.83 18.37
CA VAL A 150 18.82 -1.38 18.22
C VAL A 150 18.35 -2.00 19.54
N ASP A 151 17.15 -1.65 20.00
CA ASP A 151 16.46 -2.35 21.08
C ASP A 151 15.66 -3.52 20.50
N SER A 152 16.19 -4.74 20.68
CA SER A 152 15.57 -5.98 20.18
C SER A 152 14.16 -6.20 20.71
N ARG A 153 13.81 -5.71 21.91
CA ARG A 153 12.46 -5.84 22.48
C ARG A 153 11.46 -4.98 21.73
N LEU A 154 11.88 -3.79 21.28
CA LEU A 154 11.04 -2.92 20.45
C LEU A 154 10.83 -3.53 19.06
N VAL A 155 11.87 -4.15 18.50
CA VAL A 155 11.75 -4.92 17.25
C VAL A 155 10.75 -6.07 17.42
N ASP A 156 10.89 -6.89 18.45
CA ASP A 156 10.01 -8.03 18.70
C ASP A 156 8.55 -7.59 18.92
N LYS A 157 8.35 -6.46 19.61
CA LYS A 157 7.02 -5.83 19.77
C LYS A 157 6.44 -5.36 18.43
N ALA A 158 7.25 -4.77 17.54
CA ALA A 158 6.80 -4.34 16.22
C ALA A 158 6.44 -5.56 15.34
N LEU A 159 7.28 -6.59 15.35
CA LEU A 159 7.07 -7.86 14.66
C LEU A 159 5.79 -8.58 15.10
N TYR A 160 5.47 -8.50 16.40
CA TYR A 160 4.23 -9.05 16.95
C TYR A 160 3.01 -8.20 16.56
N ARG A 161 3.10 -6.87 16.65
CA ARG A 161 1.96 -5.97 16.40
C ARG A 161 1.54 -5.91 14.94
N ARG A 162 2.49 -5.87 13.99
CA ARG A 162 2.22 -5.77 12.54
C ARG A 162 1.31 -4.60 12.17
N ALA A 163 1.55 -3.44 12.78
CA ALA A 163 0.62 -2.31 12.75
C ALA A 163 0.67 -1.47 11.45
N GLY A 164 1.63 -1.72 10.58
CA GLY A 164 1.72 -1.09 9.25
C GLY A 164 2.26 0.35 9.22
N TYR A 165 2.67 0.91 10.36
CA TYR A 165 3.35 2.21 10.43
C TYR A 165 4.77 2.06 11.00
N PRO A 166 5.72 2.94 10.62
CA PRO A 166 7.09 2.91 11.13
C PRO A 166 7.15 3.17 12.65
N VAL A 167 7.96 2.37 13.36
CA VAL A 167 8.19 2.50 14.80
C VAL A 167 9.68 2.63 15.05
N SER A 168 10.09 3.57 15.90
CA SER A 168 11.48 3.68 16.34
C SER A 168 11.86 2.49 17.22
N VAL A 169 12.98 1.86 16.87
CA VAL A 169 13.58 0.73 17.60
C VAL A 169 14.99 1.07 18.09
N SER A 170 15.34 2.36 18.14
CA SER A 170 16.63 2.79 18.68
C SER A 170 16.76 2.39 20.16
N ALA A 171 17.90 1.80 20.53
CA ALA A 171 18.25 1.62 21.92
C ALA A 171 18.35 3.01 22.58
N ARG A 172 17.74 3.16 23.76
CA ARG A 172 17.98 4.37 24.56
C ARG A 172 19.48 4.43 24.83
N GLN A 173 20.12 5.52 24.39
CA GLN A 173 21.43 5.85 24.93
C GLN A 173 21.26 6.00 26.44
N THR A 174 22.07 5.30 27.23
CA THR A 174 22.27 5.63 28.64
C THR A 174 23.00 6.95 28.72
N SER A 175 22.31 8.05 28.43
CA SER A 175 22.76 9.38 28.75
C SER A 175 22.46 9.64 30.22
N VAL A 176 23.49 9.61 31.05
CA VAL A 176 23.45 10.28 32.35
C VAL A 176 23.35 11.78 32.06
N ALA A 177 22.14 12.32 32.00
CA ALA A 177 21.93 13.76 31.89
C ALA A 177 20.58 14.16 32.49
N ASN A 178 20.69 15.03 33.49
CA ASN A 178 19.67 15.64 34.33
C ASN A 178 18.30 15.89 33.66
N THR A 179 17.26 15.40 34.33
CA THR A 179 15.86 15.75 34.12
C THR A 179 15.67 17.26 34.20
N THR A 180 15.35 17.90 33.08
CA THR A 180 14.47 19.07 33.10
C THR A 180 13.15 18.61 32.50
N ALA A 181 12.10 18.66 33.32
CA ALA A 181 10.76 18.20 32.95
C ALA A 181 10.26 19.00 31.75
N VAL A 182 9.73 18.30 30.74
CA VAL A 182 9.01 18.93 29.63
C VAL A 182 7.55 18.99 30.03
N GLU A 183 7.02 20.20 30.23
CA GLU A 183 5.59 20.43 30.44
C GLU A 183 4.82 20.13 29.15
N SER A 184 3.78 19.31 29.26
CA SER A 184 2.87 18.98 28.16
C SER A 184 2.04 20.20 27.78
N ALA A 185 2.07 20.60 26.51
CA ALA A 185 1.14 21.59 25.97
C ALA A 185 -0.30 21.04 26.07
N GLN A 186 -1.14 21.75 26.81
CA GLN A 186 -2.58 21.50 26.85
C GLN A 186 -3.20 21.94 25.52
N ASN A 187 -3.83 21.01 24.79
CA ASN A 187 -4.65 21.35 23.64
C ASN A 187 -5.91 22.08 24.13
N GLY A 188 -6.03 23.36 23.76
CA GLY A 188 -7.21 24.16 24.03
C GLY A 188 -8.44 23.61 23.30
N PHE A 189 -9.52 23.42 24.06
CA PHE A 189 -10.87 23.23 23.52
C PHE A 189 -11.34 24.53 22.87
N VAL A 190 -11.82 24.46 21.63
CA VAL A 190 -12.58 25.55 21.02
C VAL A 190 -14.02 25.43 21.54
N GLY A 191 -14.41 26.36 22.41
CA GLY A 191 -15.76 26.44 22.97
C GLY A 191 -16.78 26.89 21.93
N GLU A 192 -17.95 26.26 21.98
CA GLU A 192 -19.22 26.84 21.52
C GLU A 192 -19.58 28.05 22.39
N GLU A 193 -19.94 29.18 21.76
CA GLU A 193 -20.88 30.23 22.19
C GLU A 193 -20.72 31.41 21.20
N GLY A 194 -21.73 32.10 20.69
CA GLY A 194 -23.16 32.06 20.93
C GLY A 194 -23.88 32.91 19.89
N GLN A 195 -25.20 32.73 19.84
CA GLN A 195 -26.14 33.56 19.09
C GLN A 195 -25.98 35.05 19.41
N THR A 196 -26.13 35.91 18.42
CA THR A 196 -26.78 37.21 18.61
C THR A 196 -27.50 37.65 17.34
N ARG A 197 -28.81 37.84 17.47
CA ARG A 197 -29.67 38.60 16.54
C ARG A 197 -29.23 40.07 16.52
N ALA A 198 -29.34 40.72 15.37
CA ALA A 198 -29.74 42.13 15.30
C ALA A 198 -30.49 42.41 13.99
N THR A 199 -31.72 42.91 14.16
CA THR A 199 -32.60 43.52 13.17
C THR A 199 -32.08 44.87 12.69
N GLN A 200 -32.10 45.10 11.38
CA GLN A 200 -32.87 46.15 10.68
C GLN A 200 -32.82 45.90 9.18
#